data_AF-A0A7S0NL17-F1
#
_entry.id   AF-A0A7S0NL17-F1
#
_cell.length_a   1.000
_cell.length_b   1.000
_cell.length_c   1.000
_cell.angle_alpha   90.00
_cell.angle_beta   90.00
_cell.angle_gamma   90.00
#
_symmetry.space_group_name_H-M   'P 1'
#
loop_
_entity.id
_entity.type
_entity.pdbx_description
1 polymer ?
#
loop_
_entity_poly.entity_id
_entity_poly.type
_entity_poly.pdbx_seq_one_letter_code
_entity_poly.pdbx_strand_id
1 'polypeptide(L)'
;RMARAKHQGKGKGGSARAAEPSPRKQRGPNHRGASNAEEAELREQLHELGLRVKEVAADGNCFFRAMCDQRWGDEDEHLHLRRLTIEYMKANRDDFEPFIEDDEKWDAYVERMGEDGTWAGNMELQAASLVCMTNVCVHQAGQPRWEIVNFPTADRWFHVTYEGGDHYNSVELISRRWYLDDENGEREASGPISLLKGRDSRAAPGWRCTREPTQSVVNECVARSGGEAKKRRAREVLRLFDGDVDAAAAALRAEASYRG
;
A
#
# COMPACT_ATOMS: atom_id res chain seq x y z
N ARG A 1 8.37 -14.78 -4.05
CA ARG A 1 7.82 -16.06 -4.58
C ARG A 1 6.32 -16.08 -4.31
N MET A 2 5.49 -15.72 -5.29
CA MET A 2 4.04 -15.72 -5.13
C MET A 2 3.46 -17.14 -5.28
N ALA A 3 2.35 -17.37 -4.59
CA ALA A 3 1.73 -18.67 -4.36
C ALA A 3 1.11 -19.29 -5.63
N ARG A 4 1.23 -20.62 -5.74
CA ARG A 4 0.77 -21.42 -6.89
C ARG A 4 -0.52 -22.15 -6.53
N ALA A 5 -1.65 -21.74 -7.11
CA ALA A 5 -2.87 -22.54 -7.08
C ALA A 5 -2.83 -23.63 -8.17
N LYS A 6 -3.09 -24.88 -7.81
CA LYS A 6 -3.19 -26.01 -8.76
C LYS A 6 -4.61 -26.10 -9.30
N HIS A 7 -4.77 -26.10 -10.62
CA HIS A 7 -5.99 -26.55 -11.28
C HIS A 7 -5.64 -27.54 -12.40
N GLN A 8 -6.24 -28.73 -12.35
CA GLN A 8 -6.27 -29.71 -13.44
C GLN A 8 -7.60 -29.53 -14.19
N GLY A 9 -7.55 -29.42 -15.51
CA GLY A 9 -8.77 -29.36 -16.33
C GLY A 9 -8.49 -29.27 -17.83
N LYS A 10 -8.71 -30.39 -18.51
CA LYS A 10 -8.61 -30.70 -19.95
C LYS A 10 -9.06 -29.61 -20.93
N GLY A 11 -8.31 -29.43 -22.02
CA GLY A 11 -8.66 -28.56 -23.14
C GLY A 11 -9.65 -29.13 -24.16
N LYS A 12 -10.15 -28.24 -25.03
CA LYS A 12 -10.57 -28.48 -26.43
C LYS A 12 -10.62 -27.12 -27.15
N GLY A 13 -10.04 -27.06 -28.34
CA GLY A 13 -9.91 -25.84 -29.15
C GLY A 13 -11.20 -25.42 -29.87
N GLY A 14 -11.21 -24.14 -30.28
CA GLY A 14 -12.25 -23.52 -31.10
C GLY A 14 -11.80 -22.16 -31.62
N SER A 15 -11.74 -22.05 -32.94
CA SER A 15 -11.42 -20.91 -33.83
C SER A 15 -11.57 -19.48 -33.29
N ALA A 16 -10.54 -18.68 -33.55
CA ALA A 16 -10.51 -17.23 -33.39
C ALA A 16 -11.55 -16.50 -34.24
N ARG A 17 -12.25 -15.55 -33.62
CA ARG A 17 -12.82 -14.35 -34.27
C ARG A 17 -12.42 -13.16 -33.41
N ALA A 18 -11.76 -12.20 -34.02
CA ALA A 18 -11.35 -10.95 -33.39
C ALA A 18 -12.57 -10.23 -32.82
N ALA A 19 -12.54 -9.96 -31.51
CA ALA A 19 -13.50 -9.11 -30.82
C ALA A 19 -12.84 -7.76 -30.55
N GLU A 20 -13.47 -6.68 -31.01
CA GLU A 20 -13.07 -5.31 -30.73
C GLU A 20 -13.15 -5.00 -29.21
N PRO A 21 -12.32 -4.08 -28.68
CA PRO A 21 -12.29 -3.78 -27.27
C PRO A 21 -13.60 -3.14 -26.81
N SER A 22 -14.24 -3.74 -25.79
CA SER A 22 -15.43 -3.15 -25.16
C SER A 22 -15.04 -2.01 -24.22
N PRO A 23 -15.61 -0.80 -24.37
CA PRO A 23 -15.43 0.26 -23.38
C PRO A 23 -16.07 -0.17 -22.06
N ARG A 24 -15.33 -0.07 -20.94
CA ARG A 24 -15.87 -0.31 -19.59
C ARG A 24 -17.08 0.61 -19.38
N LYS A 25 -18.26 0.00 -19.22
CA LYS A 25 -19.56 0.68 -19.16
C LYS A 25 -19.64 1.62 -17.96
N GLN A 26 -19.94 2.90 -18.21
CA GLN A 26 -20.48 3.81 -17.20
C GLN A 26 -21.80 3.21 -16.66
N ARG A 27 -21.89 3.05 -15.33
CA ARG A 27 -23.01 2.39 -14.64
C ARG A 27 -24.27 3.28 -14.61
N GLY A 28 -25.43 2.66 -14.86
CA GLY A 28 -26.75 3.29 -14.81
C GLY A 28 -27.32 3.48 -13.38
N PRO A 29 -28.52 4.11 -13.25
CA PRO A 29 -29.00 4.73 -12.00
C PRO A 29 -29.32 3.77 -10.84
N ASN A 30 -29.49 2.47 -11.12
CA ASN A 30 -29.86 1.46 -10.11
C ASN A 30 -28.69 1.00 -9.21
N HIS A 31 -27.47 1.47 -9.45
CA HIS A 31 -26.30 1.07 -8.66
C HIS A 31 -26.19 1.80 -7.31
N ARG A 32 -26.82 2.98 -7.18
CA ARG A 32 -26.72 3.83 -5.96
C ARG A 32 -27.32 3.21 -4.69
N GLY A 33 -28.30 2.30 -4.83
CA GLY A 33 -28.93 1.65 -3.68
C GLY A 33 -28.09 0.52 -3.09
N ALA A 34 -27.37 -0.21 -3.94
CA ALA A 34 -26.44 -1.26 -3.51
C ALA A 34 -25.16 -0.66 -2.94
N SER A 35 -24.64 0.42 -3.55
CA SER A 35 -23.43 1.10 -3.06
C SER A 35 -23.59 1.63 -1.64
N ASN A 36 -24.76 2.16 -1.28
CA ASN A 36 -25.00 2.70 0.07
C ASN A 36 -25.08 1.60 1.14
N ALA A 37 -25.57 0.40 0.79
CA ALA A 37 -25.62 -0.73 1.72
C ALA A 37 -24.21 -1.33 1.92
N GLU A 38 -23.45 -1.49 0.84
CA GLU A 38 -22.05 -1.94 0.88
C GLU A 38 -21.18 -0.96 1.68
N GLU A 39 -21.36 0.35 1.48
CA GLU A 39 -20.64 1.37 2.23
C GLU A 39 -20.99 1.33 3.74
N ALA A 40 -22.27 1.18 4.09
CA ALA A 40 -22.70 1.05 5.48
C ALA A 40 -22.12 -0.21 6.14
N GLU A 41 -22.16 -1.35 5.45
CA GLU A 41 -21.57 -2.61 5.90
C GLU A 41 -20.05 -2.46 6.13
N LEU A 42 -19.33 -1.83 5.20
CA LEU A 42 -17.89 -1.60 5.35
C LEU A 42 -17.58 -0.68 6.53
N ARG A 43 -18.35 0.41 6.69
CA ARG A 43 -18.19 1.34 7.82
C ARG A 43 -18.43 0.63 9.15
N GLU A 44 -19.42 -0.25 9.25
CA GLU A 44 -19.68 -1.08 10.43
C GLU A 44 -18.53 -2.06 10.69
N GLN A 45 -18.08 -2.78 9.66
CA GLN A 45 -16.93 -3.70 9.73
C GLN A 45 -15.66 -2.99 10.23
N LEU A 46 -15.36 -1.80 9.72
CA LEU A 46 -14.23 -0.99 10.17
C LEU A 46 -14.43 -0.51 11.60
N HIS A 47 -15.64 -0.09 11.96
CA HIS A 47 -15.97 0.38 13.30
C HIS A 47 -15.74 -0.70 14.36
N GLU A 48 -16.08 -1.96 14.09
CA GLU A 48 -15.78 -3.11 14.97
C GLU A 48 -14.27 -3.28 15.22
N LEU A 49 -13.45 -2.89 14.25
CA LEU A 49 -11.98 -2.88 14.34
C LEU A 49 -11.42 -1.58 14.96
N GLY A 50 -12.26 -0.64 15.38
CA GLY A 50 -11.82 0.67 15.87
C GLY A 50 -11.31 1.60 14.77
N LEU A 51 -11.66 1.32 13.52
CA LEU A 51 -11.24 2.02 12.31
C LEU A 51 -12.40 2.81 11.69
N ARG A 52 -12.07 3.82 10.90
CA ARG A 52 -13.03 4.53 10.06
C ARG A 52 -12.42 4.88 8.71
N VAL A 53 -13.28 5.02 7.71
CA VAL A 53 -12.91 5.56 6.40
C VAL A 53 -12.55 7.04 6.55
N LYS A 54 -11.43 7.43 5.95
CA LYS A 54 -11.07 8.81 5.65
C LYS A 54 -11.13 8.97 4.14
N GLU A 55 -12.16 9.68 3.70
CA GLU A 55 -12.42 9.92 2.28
C GLU A 55 -11.29 10.73 1.65
N VAL A 56 -10.84 10.30 0.46
CA VAL A 56 -9.92 11.04 -0.40
C VAL A 56 -10.63 11.49 -1.67
N ALA A 57 -10.00 12.32 -2.50
CA ALA A 57 -10.64 12.72 -3.75
C ALA A 57 -10.99 11.50 -4.64
N ALA A 58 -12.25 11.43 -5.09
CA ALA A 58 -12.80 10.37 -5.94
C ALA A 58 -12.45 10.57 -7.42
N ASP A 59 -11.16 10.59 -7.72
CA ASP A 59 -10.59 10.61 -9.07
C ASP A 59 -9.79 9.33 -9.34
N GLY A 60 -9.22 9.20 -10.54
CA GLY A 60 -8.36 8.06 -10.86
C GLY A 60 -7.00 8.05 -10.15
N ASN A 61 -6.75 9.00 -9.24
CA ASN A 61 -5.59 9.01 -8.35
C ASN A 61 -5.92 8.51 -6.94
N CYS A 62 -7.17 8.17 -6.65
CA CYS A 62 -7.63 7.81 -5.30
C CYS A 62 -6.73 6.82 -4.55
N PHE A 63 -6.20 5.79 -5.23
CA PHE A 63 -5.22 4.87 -4.62
C PHE A 63 -3.95 5.58 -4.13
N PHE A 64 -3.31 6.38 -4.99
CA PHE A 64 -2.09 7.10 -4.62
C PHE A 64 -2.37 8.16 -3.56
N ARG A 65 -3.53 8.82 -3.62
CA ARG A 65 -3.99 9.77 -2.59
C ARG A 65 -4.17 9.08 -1.24
N ALA A 66 -4.81 7.91 -1.20
CA ALA A 66 -4.96 7.12 0.02
C ALA A 66 -3.61 6.68 0.58
N MET A 67 -2.67 6.25 -0.27
CA MET A 67 -1.32 5.89 0.15
C MET A 67 -0.52 7.09 0.68
N CYS A 68 -0.66 8.27 0.06
CA CYS A 68 -0.09 9.52 0.55
C CYS A 68 -0.66 9.89 1.91
N ASP A 69 -1.97 9.77 2.08
CA ASP A 69 -2.64 10.08 3.32
C ASP A 69 -2.16 9.16 4.47
N GLN A 70 -2.03 7.86 4.19
CA GLN A 70 -1.46 6.90 5.14
C GLN A 70 -0.01 7.24 5.51
N ARG A 71 0.76 7.80 4.56
CA ARG A 71 2.19 8.11 4.76
C ARG A 71 2.43 9.45 5.45
N TRP A 72 1.74 10.49 5.01
CA TRP A 72 2.03 11.90 5.32
C TRP A 72 0.87 12.60 6.03
N GLY A 73 -0.34 12.02 5.98
CA GLY A 73 -1.56 12.60 6.56
C GLY A 73 -2.32 13.54 5.62
N ASP A 74 -1.85 13.68 4.38
CA ASP A 74 -2.41 14.49 3.30
C ASP A 74 -2.28 13.78 1.94
N GLU A 75 -2.92 14.33 0.92
CA GLU A 75 -2.98 13.75 -0.43
C GLU A 75 -1.96 14.35 -1.41
N ASP A 76 -1.20 15.37 -1.01
CA ASP A 76 -0.59 16.35 -1.94
C ASP A 76 0.46 15.71 -2.87
N GLU A 77 1.19 14.72 -2.37
CA GLU A 77 2.30 14.07 -3.08
C GLU A 77 1.87 12.90 -3.99
N HIS A 78 0.57 12.74 -4.28
CA HIS A 78 0.04 11.58 -5.02
C HIS A 78 0.65 11.40 -6.41
N LEU A 79 0.92 12.49 -7.14
CA LEU A 79 1.60 12.45 -8.44
C LEU A 79 3.08 12.07 -8.32
N HIS A 80 3.73 12.46 -7.22
CA HIS A 80 5.11 12.04 -6.97
C HIS A 80 5.16 10.55 -6.66
N LEU A 81 4.26 10.04 -5.80
CA LEU A 81 4.17 8.62 -5.48
C LEU A 81 3.83 7.77 -6.71
N ARG A 82 2.90 8.23 -7.59
CA ARG A 82 2.62 7.57 -8.88
C ARG A 82 3.91 7.41 -9.69
N ARG A 83 4.65 8.51 -9.91
CA ARG A 83 5.90 8.47 -10.67
C ARG A 83 6.89 7.48 -10.08
N LEU A 84 7.12 7.50 -8.77
CA LEU A 84 8.04 6.56 -8.12
C LEU A 84 7.60 5.09 -8.30
N THR A 85 6.30 4.84 -8.22
CA THR A 85 5.71 3.51 -8.40
C THR A 85 5.95 2.99 -9.82
N ILE A 86 5.70 3.82 -10.84
CA ILE A 86 5.88 3.41 -12.24
C ILE A 86 7.36 3.27 -12.60
N GLU A 87 8.22 4.15 -12.11
CA GLU A 87 9.66 4.00 -12.30
C GLU A 87 10.20 2.73 -11.60
N TYR A 88 9.66 2.35 -10.44
CA TYR A 88 9.97 1.08 -9.81
C TYR A 88 9.54 -0.11 -10.68
N MET A 89 8.34 -0.07 -11.26
CA MET A 89 7.86 -1.12 -12.17
C MET A 89 8.75 -1.24 -13.41
N LYS A 90 9.14 -0.12 -14.04
CA LYS A 90 10.09 -0.07 -15.16
C LYS A 90 11.43 -0.70 -14.80
N ALA A 91 11.99 -0.37 -13.64
CA ALA A 91 13.27 -0.89 -13.18
C ALA A 91 13.23 -2.39 -12.84
N ASN A 92 12.05 -2.95 -12.57
CA ASN A 92 11.84 -4.35 -12.19
C ASN A 92 10.89 -5.06 -13.17
N ARG A 93 10.99 -4.74 -14.47
CA ARG A 93 10.08 -5.22 -15.52
C ARG A 93 9.75 -6.72 -15.44
N ASP A 94 10.75 -7.57 -15.23
CA ASP A 94 10.59 -9.03 -15.19
C ASP A 94 9.62 -9.50 -14.09
N ASP A 95 9.44 -8.72 -13.01
CA ASP A 95 8.53 -9.04 -11.92
C ASP A 95 7.07 -8.63 -12.22
N PHE A 96 6.84 -7.75 -13.18
CA PHE A 96 5.52 -7.15 -13.46
C PHE A 96 4.97 -7.49 -14.85
N GLU A 97 5.82 -7.51 -15.88
CA GLU A 97 5.42 -7.80 -17.27
C GLU A 97 4.61 -9.11 -17.42
N PRO A 98 4.91 -10.21 -16.71
CA PRO A 98 4.13 -11.44 -16.82
C PRO A 98 2.66 -11.33 -16.39
N PHE A 99 2.28 -10.23 -15.72
CA PHE A 99 0.92 -9.98 -15.24
C PHE A 99 0.14 -8.97 -16.10
N ILE A 100 0.76 -8.46 -17.16
CA ILE A 100 0.09 -7.60 -18.14
C ILE A 100 -0.88 -8.45 -18.97
N GLU A 101 -2.05 -7.89 -19.29
CA GLU A 101 -3.04 -8.57 -20.14
C GLU A 101 -2.48 -8.75 -21.56
N ASP A 102 -2.81 -9.88 -22.22
CA ASP A 102 -2.23 -10.26 -23.52
C ASP A 102 -2.50 -9.24 -24.65
N ASP A 103 -3.44 -8.32 -24.46
CA ASP A 103 -3.84 -7.29 -25.41
C ASP A 103 -3.12 -5.95 -25.23
N GLU A 104 -2.30 -5.78 -24.19
CA GLU A 104 -1.50 -4.58 -23.95
C GLU A 104 0.00 -4.91 -23.90
N LYS A 105 0.83 -4.06 -24.51
CA LYS A 105 2.29 -4.20 -24.43
C LYS A 105 2.82 -3.47 -23.20
N TRP A 106 3.90 -3.99 -22.61
CA TRP A 106 4.58 -3.39 -21.45
C TRP A 106 4.78 -1.88 -21.56
N ASP A 107 5.40 -1.41 -22.65
CA ASP A 107 5.74 0.01 -22.82
C ASP A 107 4.47 0.90 -22.84
N ALA A 108 3.40 0.43 -23.47
CA ALA A 108 2.11 1.12 -23.49
C ALA A 108 1.44 1.13 -22.11
N TYR A 109 1.53 0.03 -21.37
CA TYR A 109 1.00 -0.06 -20.02
C TYR A 109 1.67 0.95 -19.08
N VAL A 110 3.01 0.98 -19.04
CA VAL A 110 3.74 1.86 -18.11
C VAL A 110 3.61 3.34 -18.51
N GLU A 111 3.46 3.64 -19.79
CA GLU A 111 3.16 4.99 -20.27
C GLU A 111 1.78 5.43 -19.77
N ARG A 112 0.74 4.65 -20.07
CA ARG A 112 -0.64 4.91 -19.62
C ARG A 112 -0.76 5.00 -18.10
N MET A 113 -0.11 4.10 -17.36
CA MET A 113 -0.18 4.10 -15.89
C MET A 113 0.55 5.28 -15.26
N GLY A 114 1.52 5.87 -15.98
CA GLY A 114 2.19 7.10 -15.60
C GLY A 114 1.32 8.35 -15.74
N GLU A 115 0.24 8.30 -16.52
CA GLU A 115 -0.67 9.43 -16.73
C GLU A 115 -1.48 9.77 -15.47
N ASP A 116 -1.73 11.06 -15.28
CA ASP A 116 -2.58 11.57 -14.20
C ASP A 116 -4.02 11.07 -14.38
N GLY A 117 -4.63 10.61 -13.27
CA GLY A 117 -5.98 10.08 -13.29
C GLY A 117 -6.12 8.66 -13.85
N THR A 118 -5.04 7.94 -14.14
CA THR A 118 -5.12 6.51 -14.48
C THR A 118 -5.30 5.66 -13.22
N TRP A 119 -6.33 4.83 -13.22
CA TRP A 119 -6.73 4.03 -12.06
C TRP A 119 -5.73 2.90 -11.80
N ALA A 120 -5.29 2.80 -10.55
CA ALA A 120 -4.36 1.76 -10.09
C ALA A 120 -5.06 0.41 -9.95
N GLY A 121 -4.32 -0.67 -10.22
CA GLY A 121 -4.73 -2.05 -9.95
C GLY A 121 -3.73 -2.79 -9.05
N ASN A 122 -3.85 -4.13 -9.04
CA ASN A 122 -3.06 -4.98 -8.14
C ASN A 122 -1.54 -4.84 -8.31
N MET A 123 -1.07 -4.59 -9.53
CA MET A 123 0.36 -4.38 -9.80
C MET A 123 0.86 -3.07 -9.17
N GLU A 124 0.12 -1.98 -9.29
CA GLU A 124 0.45 -0.70 -8.67
C GLU A 124 0.40 -0.81 -7.15
N LEU A 125 -0.56 -1.54 -6.59
CA LEU A 125 -0.62 -1.81 -5.16
C LEU A 125 0.65 -2.53 -4.66
N GLN A 126 1.08 -3.57 -5.38
CA GLN A 126 2.30 -4.32 -5.06
C GLN A 126 3.55 -3.44 -5.19
N ALA A 127 3.67 -2.67 -6.28
CA ALA A 127 4.79 -1.77 -6.51
C ALA A 127 4.84 -0.64 -5.47
N ALA A 128 3.70 -0.01 -5.17
CA ALA A 128 3.62 1.07 -4.19
C ALA A 128 3.94 0.59 -2.77
N SER A 129 3.55 -0.63 -2.42
CA SER A 129 3.97 -1.29 -1.16
C SER A 129 5.50 -1.38 -1.05
N LEU A 130 6.18 -1.80 -2.12
CA LEU A 130 7.64 -1.90 -2.16
C LEU A 130 8.32 -0.52 -2.12
N VAL A 131 7.81 0.46 -2.88
CA VAL A 131 8.31 1.84 -2.90
C VAL A 131 8.14 2.54 -1.54
N CYS A 132 6.99 2.37 -0.90
CA CYS A 132 6.70 2.96 0.42
C CYS A 132 7.36 2.18 1.56
N MET A 133 7.88 0.98 1.27
CA MET A 133 8.45 0.03 2.22
C MET A 133 7.48 -0.32 3.36
N THR A 134 6.24 -0.62 2.99
CA THR A 134 5.17 -0.96 3.93
C THR A 134 4.27 -2.03 3.34
N ASN A 135 3.68 -2.87 4.19
CA ASN A 135 2.63 -3.79 3.76
C ASN A 135 1.32 -3.03 3.57
N VAL A 136 0.41 -3.54 2.75
CA VAL A 136 -0.89 -2.90 2.49
C VAL A 136 -2.01 -3.87 2.84
N CYS A 137 -3.00 -3.38 3.57
CA CYS A 137 -4.22 -4.09 3.92
C CYS A 137 -5.40 -3.38 3.26
N VAL A 138 -6.13 -4.12 2.41
CA VAL A 138 -7.30 -3.63 1.69
C VAL A 138 -8.57 -4.20 2.34
N HIS A 139 -9.46 -3.32 2.76
CA HIS A 139 -10.76 -3.66 3.35
C HIS A 139 -11.87 -3.50 2.31
N GLN A 140 -12.78 -4.46 2.23
CA GLN A 140 -13.92 -4.43 1.32
C GLN A 140 -15.16 -5.00 2.03
N ALA A 141 -16.34 -4.44 1.73
CA ALA A 141 -17.60 -4.82 2.35
C ALA A 141 -17.88 -6.32 2.21
N GLY A 142 -18.19 -6.99 3.34
CA GLY A 142 -18.54 -8.40 3.36
C GLY A 142 -17.45 -9.37 2.89
N GLN A 143 -16.21 -8.90 2.73
CA GLN A 143 -15.07 -9.70 2.26
C GLN A 143 -13.97 -9.80 3.32
N PRO A 144 -13.18 -10.89 3.33
CA PRO A 144 -11.94 -10.93 4.07
C PRO A 144 -11.01 -9.78 3.65
N ARG A 145 -10.17 -9.31 4.57
CA ARG A 145 -9.13 -8.34 4.25
C ARG A 145 -8.12 -8.97 3.29
N TRP A 146 -7.76 -8.22 2.26
CA TRP A 146 -6.67 -8.59 1.37
C TRP A 146 -5.37 -7.97 1.89
N GLU A 147 -4.28 -8.73 1.82
CA GLU A 147 -3.01 -8.36 2.42
C GLU A 147 -1.87 -8.49 1.40
N ILE A 148 -1.14 -7.40 1.20
CA ILE A 148 0.12 -7.37 0.44
C ILE A 148 1.26 -7.35 1.44
N VAL A 149 1.96 -8.49 1.53
CA VAL A 149 3.01 -8.73 2.53
C VAL A 149 4.37 -8.82 1.85
N ASN A 150 5.09 -7.71 1.83
CA ASN A 150 6.47 -7.62 1.35
C ASN A 150 7.48 -7.59 2.50
N PHE A 151 7.04 -7.20 3.69
CA PHE A 151 7.86 -7.01 4.88
C PHE A 151 7.23 -7.75 6.07
N PRO A 152 7.45 -9.07 6.22
CA PRO A 152 6.78 -9.89 7.25
C PRO A 152 7.09 -9.46 8.70
N THR A 153 8.22 -8.79 8.91
CA THR A 153 8.63 -8.21 10.20
C THR A 153 8.20 -6.76 10.36
N ALA A 154 7.57 -6.15 9.34
CA ALA A 154 7.08 -4.79 9.44
C ALA A 154 6.00 -4.71 10.51
N ASP A 155 6.27 -3.82 11.45
CA ASP A 155 5.33 -3.38 12.46
C ASP A 155 4.17 -2.64 11.80
N ARG A 156 4.40 -1.78 10.79
CA ARG A 156 3.39 -0.87 10.20
C ARG A 156 2.87 -1.28 8.83
N TRP A 157 1.55 -1.11 8.68
CA TRP A 157 0.81 -1.40 7.46
C TRP A 157 -0.01 -0.18 7.06
N PHE A 158 -0.16 0.03 5.76
CA PHE A 158 -1.13 0.98 5.24
C PHE A 158 -2.47 0.29 5.08
N HIS A 159 -3.51 0.95 5.57
CA HIS A 159 -4.88 0.47 5.47
C HIS A 159 -5.66 1.34 4.50
N VAL A 160 -6.24 0.69 3.49
CA VAL A 160 -7.09 1.33 2.50
C VAL A 160 -8.39 0.56 2.37
N THR A 161 -9.46 1.22 1.93
CA THR A 161 -10.68 0.52 1.51
C THR A 161 -10.72 0.33 0.01
N TYR A 162 -11.54 -0.59 -0.46
CA TYR A 162 -11.93 -0.70 -1.86
C TYR A 162 -13.47 -0.72 -1.94
N GLU A 163 -14.02 0.34 -2.52
CA GLU A 163 -15.45 0.68 -2.51
C GLU A 163 -15.95 0.96 -3.93
N GLY A 164 -17.25 0.74 -4.18
CA GLY A 164 -17.88 1.08 -5.48
C GLY A 164 -17.41 0.25 -6.69
N GLY A 165 -16.40 -0.61 -6.51
CA GLY A 165 -15.78 -1.42 -7.56
C GLY A 165 -14.59 -0.76 -8.25
N ASP A 166 -14.14 0.40 -7.77
CA ASP A 166 -13.04 1.12 -8.38
C ASP A 166 -12.37 2.17 -7.45
N HIS A 167 -12.99 2.57 -6.34
CA HIS A 167 -12.51 3.67 -5.51
C HIS A 167 -11.77 3.19 -4.25
N TYR A 168 -10.66 3.84 -3.91
CA TYR A 168 -9.92 3.62 -2.69
C TYR A 168 -10.02 4.82 -1.75
N ASN A 169 -10.27 4.56 -0.47
CA ASN A 169 -10.13 5.56 0.58
C ASN A 169 -9.02 5.17 1.57
N SER A 170 -8.54 6.16 2.31
CA SER A 170 -7.66 5.94 3.45
C SER A 170 -8.45 5.41 4.64
N VAL A 171 -7.77 4.73 5.58
CA VAL A 171 -8.38 4.22 6.81
C VAL A 171 -7.61 4.74 8.03
N GLU A 172 -8.30 5.36 8.97
CA GLU A 172 -7.69 5.88 10.21
C GLU A 172 -8.36 5.30 11.46
N LEU A 173 -7.73 5.48 12.62
CA LEU A 173 -8.30 5.12 13.92
C LEU A 173 -9.45 6.06 14.29
N ILE A 174 -10.53 5.51 14.84
CA ILE A 174 -11.66 6.29 15.37
C ILE A 174 -11.22 7.18 16.54
N SER A 175 -10.35 6.67 17.41
CA SER A 175 -9.87 7.40 18.59
C SER A 175 -8.41 7.78 18.42
N ARG A 176 -8.16 9.09 18.46
CA ARG A 176 -6.81 9.65 18.58
C ARG A 176 -6.30 9.68 20.03
N ARG A 177 -7.07 9.20 21.01
CA ARG A 177 -6.66 9.16 22.42
C ARG A 177 -5.31 8.44 22.62
N TRP A 178 -5.02 7.47 21.75
CA TRP A 178 -3.74 6.75 21.73
C TRP A 178 -2.53 7.60 21.26
N TYR A 179 -2.77 8.79 20.71
CA TYR A 179 -1.77 9.78 20.28
C TYR A 179 -1.56 10.93 21.27
N LEU A 180 -2.47 11.15 22.22
CA LEU A 180 -2.51 12.36 23.04
C LEU A 180 -1.91 12.20 24.46
N ASP A 181 -1.32 11.05 24.77
CA ASP A 181 -0.73 10.76 26.09
C ASP A 181 0.75 11.21 26.20
N ASP A 182 1.26 12.05 25.30
CA ASP A 182 2.45 12.86 25.60
C ASP A 182 2.03 14.23 26.15
N GLU A 183 2.54 14.58 27.33
CA GLU A 183 2.13 15.79 28.07
C GLU A 183 2.64 17.10 27.43
N ASN A 184 3.25 17.06 26.23
CA ASN A 184 3.96 18.19 25.64
C ASN A 184 3.41 18.67 24.30
N GLY A 185 2.43 18.00 23.69
CA GLY A 185 1.64 18.58 22.57
C GLY A 185 2.43 18.95 21.31
N GLU A 186 3.68 18.52 21.19
CA GLU A 186 4.56 18.79 20.06
C GLU A 186 5.18 17.46 19.55
N ARG A 187 4.55 16.79 18.55
CA ARG A 187 5.21 16.43 17.27
C ARG A 187 4.44 15.52 16.31
N GLU A 188 4.72 15.84 15.03
CA GLU A 188 4.94 15.07 13.78
C GLU A 188 4.01 13.90 13.41
N ALA A 189 3.45 14.02 12.19
CA ALA A 189 2.62 13.05 11.49
C ALA A 189 3.21 11.63 11.53
N SER A 190 2.73 10.82 12.48
CA SER A 190 2.94 9.39 12.55
C SER A 190 1.63 8.70 12.18
N GLY A 191 1.44 8.51 10.87
CA GLY A 191 0.22 7.91 10.32
C GLY A 191 -0.06 6.49 10.86
N PRO A 192 -1.33 6.12 11.12
CA PRO A 192 -1.74 4.97 11.94
C PRO A 192 -2.02 3.76 11.05
N ILE A 193 -1.48 2.55 11.23
CA ILE A 193 -2.05 1.55 12.14
C ILE A 193 -1.25 0.24 11.96
N SER A 194 -0.95 -0.40 13.09
CA SER A 194 -0.47 -1.77 13.18
C SER A 194 -1.46 -2.54 14.03
N LEU A 195 -2.37 -3.29 13.41
CA LEU A 195 -3.36 -4.09 14.14
C LEU A 195 -2.71 -5.35 14.72
N LEU A 196 -2.46 -5.39 16.02
CA LEU A 196 -2.38 -6.65 16.74
C LEU A 196 -3.74 -6.97 17.36
N LYS A 197 -4.17 -8.23 17.23
CA LYS A 197 -5.39 -8.75 17.87
C LYS A 197 -5.20 -8.71 19.39
N GLY A 198 -5.79 -7.73 20.06
CA GLY A 198 -5.81 -7.67 21.51
C GLY A 198 -6.55 -8.87 22.10
N ARG A 199 -6.20 -9.22 23.34
CA ARG A 199 -6.73 -10.37 24.11
C ARG A 199 -8.27 -10.36 24.27
N ASP A 200 -8.91 -9.22 23.96
CA ASP A 200 -10.34 -8.97 24.11
C ASP A 200 -11.07 -8.71 22.77
N SER A 201 -10.54 -9.17 21.62
CA SER A 201 -11.12 -8.92 20.28
C SER A 201 -11.11 -7.47 19.81
N ARG A 202 -10.52 -6.55 20.59
CA ARG A 202 -10.37 -5.13 20.26
C ARG A 202 -9.00 -4.88 19.64
N ALA A 203 -8.95 -4.05 18.59
CA ALA A 203 -7.70 -3.53 18.06
C ALA A 203 -6.99 -2.70 19.14
N ALA A 204 -5.76 -3.08 19.46
CA ALA A 204 -4.87 -2.27 20.30
C ALA A 204 -3.76 -1.70 19.41
N PRO A 205 -3.37 -0.42 19.55
CA PRO A 205 -2.23 0.12 18.84
C PRO A 205 -0.97 -0.70 19.15
N GLY A 206 -0.32 -1.22 18.12
CA GLY A 206 1.01 -1.81 18.22
C GLY A 206 2.08 -0.75 18.49
N TRP A 207 2.26 -0.41 19.77
CA TRP A 207 3.44 0.18 20.45
C TRP A 207 4.10 1.49 19.94
N ARG A 208 4.61 2.23 20.94
CA ARG A 208 5.50 3.42 20.98
C ARG A 208 6.82 3.31 20.16
N CYS A 209 7.00 4.16 19.14
CA CYS A 209 8.32 4.45 18.55
C CYS A 209 8.97 5.64 19.28
N THR A 210 9.80 5.40 20.30
CA THR A 210 10.58 6.48 20.97
C THR A 210 12.04 6.11 21.24
N ARG A 211 12.50 4.92 20.84
CA ARG A 211 13.89 4.51 21.08
C ARG A 211 14.79 4.95 19.93
N GLU A 212 15.69 5.89 20.24
CA GLU A 212 16.83 6.18 19.38
C GLU A 212 17.65 4.91 19.12
N PRO A 213 17.89 4.52 17.85
CA PRO A 213 18.76 3.40 17.53
C PRO A 213 20.16 3.66 18.08
N THR A 214 20.71 2.70 18.83
CA THR A 214 22.06 2.84 19.37
C THR A 214 23.08 2.98 18.23
N GLN A 215 24.19 3.66 18.50
CA GLN A 215 25.21 3.88 17.46
C GLN A 215 25.76 2.57 16.88
N SER A 216 25.77 1.48 17.67
CA SER A 216 26.16 0.15 17.22
C SER A 216 25.21 -0.40 16.15
N VAL A 217 23.90 -0.30 16.39
CA VAL A 217 22.85 -0.79 15.46
C VAL A 217 22.86 0.03 14.17
N VAL A 218 23.06 1.34 14.26
CA VAL A 218 23.24 2.21 13.09
C VAL A 218 24.46 1.79 12.28
N ASN A 219 25.61 1.57 12.93
CA ASN A 219 26.82 1.15 12.24
C ASN A 219 26.66 -0.23 11.57
N GLU A 220 25.93 -1.15 12.21
CA GLU A 220 25.65 -2.47 11.67
C GLU A 220 24.77 -2.39 10.42
N CYS A 221 23.70 -1.58 10.45
CA CYS A 221 22.82 -1.35 9.31
C CYS A 221 23.56 -0.69 8.14
N VAL A 222 24.45 0.27 8.43
CA VAL A 222 25.33 0.93 7.46
C VAL A 222 26.29 -0.07 6.82
N ALA A 223 26.91 -0.96 7.62
CA ALA A 223 27.80 -1.99 7.12
C ALA A 223 27.07 -2.95 6.18
N ARG A 224 25.88 -3.43 6.58
CA ARG A 224 25.06 -4.34 5.77
C ARG A 224 24.49 -3.65 4.51
N SER A 225 24.30 -2.32 4.53
CA SER A 225 23.74 -1.57 3.41
C SER A 225 24.76 -1.03 2.39
N GLY A 226 26.06 -1.28 2.60
CA GLY A 226 27.11 -0.93 1.63
C GLY A 226 27.90 0.35 1.93
N GLY A 227 27.95 0.79 3.19
CA GLY A 227 28.97 1.73 3.67
C GLY A 227 28.48 3.08 4.25
N GLU A 228 29.42 3.81 4.85
CA GLU A 228 29.21 4.98 5.73
C GLU A 228 28.46 6.18 5.11
N ALA A 229 28.40 6.28 3.78
CA ALA A 229 27.62 7.32 3.10
C ALA A 229 26.12 7.29 3.46
N LYS A 230 25.63 6.15 3.98
CA LYS A 230 24.23 5.93 4.36
C LYS A 230 23.95 6.17 5.84
N LYS A 231 24.92 6.61 6.66
CA LYS A 231 24.79 6.67 8.13
C LYS A 231 23.64 7.55 8.63
N ARG A 232 23.47 8.73 8.04
CA ARG A 232 22.36 9.64 8.41
C ARG A 232 21.01 8.98 8.11
N ARG A 233 20.89 8.37 6.92
CA ARG A 233 19.68 7.72 6.45
C ARG A 233 19.39 6.41 7.20
N ALA A 234 20.43 5.66 7.57
CA ALA A 234 20.30 4.42 8.31
C ALA A 234 19.64 4.63 9.67
N ARG A 235 19.90 5.74 10.35
CA ARG A 235 19.22 6.04 11.61
C ARG A 235 17.73 6.28 11.41
N GLU A 236 17.35 7.02 10.38
CA GLU A 236 15.94 7.25 10.03
C GLU A 236 15.25 5.96 9.62
N VAL A 237 15.89 5.17 8.76
CA VAL A 237 15.36 3.89 8.27
C VAL A 237 15.27 2.87 9.41
N LEU A 238 16.24 2.82 10.33
CA LEU A 238 16.13 2.00 11.52
C LEU A 238 14.99 2.41 12.43
N ARG A 239 14.70 3.72 12.60
CA ARG A 239 13.49 4.15 13.32
C ARG A 239 12.23 3.66 12.61
N LEU A 240 12.23 3.65 11.27
CA LEU A 240 11.11 3.11 10.49
C LEU A 240 10.95 1.59 10.63
N PHE A 241 12.01 0.84 10.89
CA PHE A 241 11.96 -0.62 11.04
C PHE A 241 12.19 -1.11 12.48
N ASP A 242 11.94 -0.26 13.50
CA ASP A 242 12.14 -0.58 14.94
C ASP A 242 13.52 -1.18 15.28
N GLY A 243 14.56 -0.72 14.59
CA GLY A 243 15.92 -1.21 14.76
C GLY A 243 16.21 -2.55 14.07
N ASP A 244 15.29 -3.11 13.27
CA ASP A 244 15.55 -4.28 12.41
C ASP A 244 16.61 -3.90 11.37
N VAL A 245 17.83 -4.36 11.64
CA VAL A 245 19.03 -4.08 10.85
C VAL A 245 18.91 -4.65 9.44
N ASP A 246 18.27 -5.80 9.27
CA ASP A 246 18.19 -6.49 7.99
C ASP A 246 17.16 -5.85 7.06
N ALA A 247 15.98 -5.53 7.59
CA ALA A 247 14.96 -4.78 6.86
C ALA A 247 15.47 -3.38 6.52
N ALA A 248 16.07 -2.67 7.48
CA ALA A 248 16.63 -1.35 7.26
C ALA A 248 17.80 -1.37 6.26
N ALA A 249 18.67 -2.38 6.32
CA ALA A 249 19.78 -2.49 5.38
C ALA A 249 19.29 -2.87 3.96
N ALA A 250 18.26 -3.71 3.84
CA ALA A 250 17.63 -4.03 2.57
C ALA A 250 17.00 -2.78 1.92
N ALA A 251 16.25 -2.01 2.69
CA ALA A 251 15.69 -0.73 2.31
C ALA A 251 16.76 0.24 1.80
N LEU A 252 17.85 0.42 2.56
CA LEU A 252 18.96 1.29 2.19
C LEU A 252 19.74 0.82 0.94
N ARG A 253 19.77 -0.49 0.66
CA ARG A 253 20.34 -1.02 -0.59
C ARG A 253 19.44 -0.71 -1.77
N ALA A 254 18.12 -0.87 -1.60
CA ALA A 254 17.14 -0.51 -2.63
C ALA A 254 17.16 0.99 -2.95
N GLU A 255 17.24 1.88 -1.94
CA GLU A 255 17.34 3.33 -2.16
C GLU A 255 18.59 3.74 -2.98
N ALA A 256 19.73 3.06 -2.79
CA ALA A 256 20.96 3.38 -3.53
C ALA A 256 20.93 2.88 -4.98
N SER A 257 20.17 1.83 -5.27
CA SER A 257 19.92 1.38 -6.65
C SER A 257 19.06 2.37 -7.43
N TYR A 258 18.42 3.33 -6.76
CA TYR A 258 17.52 4.33 -7.34
C TYR A 258 18.24 5.65 -7.70
N ARG A 259 19.54 5.80 -7.35
CA ARG A 259 20.39 6.96 -7.72
C ARG A 259 21.43 6.62 -8.78
N GLY A 260 21.21 5.56 -9.55
CA GLY A 260 22.00 5.19 -10.73
C GLY A 260 21.27 5.56 -12.00
#